data_AF-A0A5E4D971-F1
#
_entry.id   AF-A0A5E4D971-F1
#
_cell.length_a   1.000
_cell.length_b   1.000
_cell.length_c   1.000
_cell.angle_alpha   90.00
_cell.angle_beta   90.00
_cell.angle_gamma   90.00
#
_symmetry.space_group_name_H-M   'P 1'
#
loop_
_entity.id
_entity.type
_entity.pdbx_description
1 polymer ?
#
loop_
_entity_poly.entity_id
_entity_poly.type
_entity_poly.pdbx_seq_one_letter_code
_entity_poly.pdbx_strand_id
1 'polypeptide(L)'
;KNKEQTLENSVLSSCPKDWIAFGSQCLYFAEDMGNWTFSQTFCANFEAGIGQFESQEELQNFLKRYKGLSDYWIGLNRKASYHIWKWTNNTKCKT
;
A
#
# COMPACT_ATOMS: atom_id res chain seq x y z
N LYS A 1 -37.54 21.06 22.70
CA LYS A 1 -36.38 21.02 23.63
C LYS A 1 -35.39 20.00 23.06
N ASN A 2 -34.29 20.52 22.51
CA ASN A 2 -33.25 19.79 21.81
C ASN A 2 -32.43 18.90 22.76
N LYS A 3 -31.85 17.82 22.20
CA LYS A 3 -30.41 17.51 22.09
C LYS A 3 -30.29 16.07 21.56
N GLU A 4 -29.52 15.73 20.54
CA GLU A 4 -28.66 16.47 19.64
C GLU A 4 -28.32 15.51 18.49
N GLN A 5 -28.28 16.06 17.29
CA GLN A 5 -27.79 15.43 16.08
C GLN A 5 -26.28 15.19 16.21
N THR A 6 -25.78 13.96 16.00
CA THR A 6 -24.46 13.62 15.41
C THR A 6 -24.12 12.13 15.57
N LEU A 7 -24.11 11.36 14.47
CA LEU A 7 -23.02 10.40 14.21
C LEU A 7 -22.85 10.10 12.70
N GLU A 8 -23.23 11.01 11.81
CA GLU A 8 -22.52 11.17 10.54
C GLU A 8 -21.38 12.15 10.80
N ASN A 9 -20.24 11.64 11.27
CA ASN A 9 -18.88 12.20 11.16
C ASN A 9 -17.98 11.66 12.28
N SER A 10 -17.29 10.56 11.99
CA SER A 10 -15.87 10.35 12.30
C SER A 10 -15.55 8.90 11.93
N VAL A 11 -15.38 8.63 10.63
CA VAL A 11 -14.57 7.48 10.23
C VAL A 11 -13.14 7.84 10.63
N LEU A 12 -12.81 7.65 11.89
CA LEU A 12 -11.44 7.32 12.28
C LEU A 12 -11.19 5.95 11.65
N SER A 13 -10.84 5.93 10.36
CA SER A 13 -10.40 4.74 9.63
C SER A 13 -9.08 4.28 10.25
N SER A 14 -9.16 3.62 11.40
CA SER A 14 -8.04 2.87 11.94
C SER A 14 -7.80 1.71 10.98
N CYS A 15 -6.54 1.44 10.67
CA CYS A 15 -6.20 0.30 9.85
C CYS A 15 -6.67 -1.00 10.53
N PRO A 16 -6.97 -2.05 9.75
CA PRO A 16 -7.29 -3.35 10.32
C PRO A 16 -6.18 -3.83 11.28
N LYS A 17 -6.53 -4.74 12.18
CA LYS A 17 -5.55 -5.31 13.11
C LYS A 17 -4.37 -5.89 12.33
N ASP A 18 -3.15 -5.62 12.82
CA ASP A 18 -1.87 -6.07 12.24
C ASP A 18 -1.46 -5.36 10.93
N TRP A 19 -2.20 -4.30 10.53
CA TRP A 19 -1.82 -3.42 9.43
C TRP A 19 -1.12 -2.15 9.96
N ILE A 20 -0.21 -1.61 9.14
CA ILE A 20 0.55 -0.41 9.44
C ILE A 20 -0.19 0.79 8.85
N ALA A 21 -0.55 1.73 9.72
CA ALA A 21 -1.02 3.04 9.29
C ALA A 21 0.16 3.91 8.86
N PHE A 22 0.15 4.39 7.62
CA PHE A 22 1.16 5.29 7.08
C PHE A 22 0.51 6.32 6.16
N GLY A 23 0.53 7.59 6.57
CA GLY A 23 -0.19 8.65 5.85
C GLY A 23 -1.70 8.37 5.82
N SER A 24 -2.27 8.31 4.62
CA SER A 24 -3.68 7.96 4.36
C SER A 24 -3.88 6.48 4.01
N GLN A 25 -2.84 5.65 4.08
CA GLN A 25 -2.86 4.26 3.66
C GLN A 25 -2.71 3.29 4.84
N CYS A 26 -3.24 2.08 4.62
CA CYS A 26 -2.99 0.92 5.45
C CYS A 26 -2.15 -0.07 4.66
N LEU A 27 -0.99 -0.46 5.19
CA LEU A 27 -0.03 -1.34 4.54
C LEU A 27 0.15 -2.63 5.35
N TYR A 28 0.19 -3.77 4.66
CA TYR A 28 0.39 -5.07 5.26
C TYR A 28 1.56 -5.80 4.61
N PHE A 29 2.41 -6.40 5.43
CA PHE A 29 3.49 -7.27 4.97
C PHE A 29 2.97 -8.69 4.85
N ALA A 30 2.74 -9.15 3.62
CA ALA A 30 2.30 -10.52 3.36
C ALA A 30 3.37 -11.53 3.81
N GLU A 31 2.96 -12.54 4.57
CA GLU A 31 3.82 -13.62 5.04
C GLU A 31 4.11 -14.66 3.94
N ASP A 32 3.16 -14.86 3.02
CA ASP A 32 3.29 -15.78 1.90
C ASP A 32 4.25 -15.25 0.83
N MET A 33 5.28 -16.05 0.52
CA MET A 33 6.25 -15.73 -0.51
C MET A 33 5.76 -16.17 -1.89
N GLY A 34 6.02 -15.33 -2.89
CA GLY A 34 5.71 -15.64 -4.29
C GLY A 34 6.36 -14.66 -5.26
N ASN A 35 5.99 -14.78 -6.53
CA ASN A 35 6.39 -13.79 -7.54
C ASN A 35 5.49 -12.55 -7.50
N TRP A 36 5.86 -11.51 -8.25
CA TRP A 36 5.11 -10.25 -8.31
C TRP A 36 3.63 -10.45 -8.66
N THR A 37 3.32 -11.33 -9.62
CA THR A 37 1.94 -11.62 -10.05
C THR A 37 1.12 -12.30 -8.96
N PHE A 38 1.74 -13.23 -8.22
CA PHE A 38 1.13 -13.87 -7.06
C PHE A 38 0.82 -12.83 -5.99
N SER A 39 1.78 -11.96 -5.63
CA SER A 39 1.56 -10.91 -4.63
C SER A 39 0.44 -9.94 -5.01
N GLN A 40 0.34 -9.56 -6.29
CA GLN A 40 -0.77 -8.73 -6.77
C GLN A 40 -2.12 -9.43 -6.59
N THR A 41 -2.21 -10.72 -6.93
CA THR A 41 -3.44 -11.51 -6.81
C THR A 41 -3.80 -11.76 -5.34
N PHE A 42 -2.79 -12.03 -4.51
CA PHE A 42 -2.95 -12.20 -3.07
C PHE A 42 -3.58 -10.96 -2.44
N CYS A 43 -3.03 -9.77 -2.69
CA CYS A 43 -3.60 -8.52 -2.16
C CYS A 43 -5.06 -8.31 -2.61
N ALA A 44 -5.39 -8.66 -3.86
CA ALA A 44 -6.75 -8.53 -4.39
C ALA A 44 -7.76 -9.42 -3.63
N ASN A 45 -7.34 -10.57 -3.10
CA ASN A 45 -8.19 -11.43 -2.27
C ASN A 45 -8.52 -10.81 -0.90
N PHE A 46 -7.75 -9.81 -0.46
CA PHE A 46 -8.00 -9.01 0.76
C PHE A 46 -8.66 -7.67 0.45
N GLU A 47 -9.29 -7.53 -0.73
CA GLU A 47 -9.87 -6.27 -1.22
C GLU A 47 -8.87 -5.10 -1.22
N ALA A 48 -7.58 -5.42 -1.35
CA ALA A 48 -6.47 -4.48 -1.28
C ALA A 48 -5.63 -4.47 -2.58
N GLY A 49 -4.81 -3.43 -2.73
CA GLY A 49 -3.79 -3.35 -3.78
C GLY A 49 -2.42 -3.75 -3.26
N ILE A 50 -1.58 -4.29 -4.13
CA ILE A 50 -0.14 -4.41 -3.84
C ILE A 50 0.44 -3.00 -3.58
N GLY A 51 1.34 -2.90 -2.59
CA GLY A 51 1.76 -1.62 -2.00
C GLY A 51 2.16 -0.56 -3.04
N GLN A 52 1.52 0.60 -2.97
CA GLN A 52 1.72 1.72 -3.88
C GLN A 52 2.11 2.96 -3.10
N PHE A 53 3.10 3.69 -3.62
CA PHE A 53 3.61 4.93 -3.03
C PHE A 53 3.55 6.05 -4.07
N GLU A 54 3.24 7.26 -3.63
CA GLU A 54 3.09 8.44 -4.49
C GLU A 54 4.43 9.07 -4.85
N SER A 55 5.45 8.87 -3.99
CA SER A 55 6.79 9.42 -4.20
C SER A 55 7.89 8.48 -3.72
N GLN A 56 9.10 8.70 -4.26
CA GLN A 56 10.29 8.01 -3.80
C GLN A 56 10.59 8.32 -2.33
N GLU A 57 10.35 9.55 -1.88
CA GLU A 57 10.55 9.98 -0.50
C GLU A 57 9.62 9.22 0.46
N GLU A 58 8.33 9.13 0.13
CA GLU A 58 7.35 8.38 0.92
C GLU A 58 7.76 6.91 1.09
N LEU A 59 8.17 6.26 0.00
CA LEU A 59 8.69 4.89 0.03
C LEU A 59 9.95 4.78 0.92
N GLN A 60 10.91 5.70 0.79
CA GLN A 60 12.13 5.67 1.61
C GLN A 60 11.82 5.86 3.10
N ASN A 61 10.89 6.76 3.44
CA ASN A 61 10.46 7.00 4.81
C ASN A 61 9.75 5.76 5.40
N PHE A 62 8.89 5.11 4.61
CA PHE A 62 8.24 3.87 5.01
C PHE A 62 9.27 2.75 5.25
N LEU A 63 10.17 2.52 4.29
CA LEU A 63 11.18 1.47 4.40
C LEU A 63 12.14 1.71 5.57
N LYS A 64 12.58 2.95 5.79
CA LYS A 64 13.47 3.28 6.91
C LYS A 64 12.87 2.94 8.27
N ARG A 65 11.54 3.03 8.40
CA ARG A 65 10.85 2.80 9.67
C ARG A 65 10.35 1.36 9.84
N TYR A 66 9.90 0.73 8.77
CA TYR A 66 9.17 -0.54 8.85
C TYR A 66 9.80 -1.70 8.07
N LYS A 67 10.82 -1.45 7.24
CA LYS A 67 11.51 -2.54 6.54
C LYS A 67 12.23 -3.41 7.58
N GLY A 68 11.82 -4.67 7.63
CA GLY A 68 12.53 -5.72 8.37
C GLY A 68 13.71 -6.28 7.60
N LEU A 69 14.07 -7.54 7.89
CA LEU A 69 15.16 -8.24 7.22
C LEU A 69 14.75 -8.81 5.85
N SER A 70 13.46 -9.03 5.64
CA SER A 70 12.92 -9.61 4.40
C SER A 70 12.67 -8.55 3.33
N ASP A 71 12.80 -8.94 2.07
CA ASP A 71 12.37 -8.15 0.94
C ASP A 71 10.92 -8.48 0.57
N TYR A 72 10.16 -7.46 0.17
CA TYR A 72 8.74 -7.56 -0.15
C TYR A 72 8.47 -6.95 -1.53
N TRP A 73 7.53 -7.53 -2.26
CA TRP A 73 7.07 -6.96 -3.52
C TRP A 73 6.26 -5.68 -3.28
N ILE A 74 6.51 -4.68 -4.13
CA ILE A 74 5.71 -3.46 -4.23
C ILE A 74 5.07 -3.38 -5.62
N GLY A 75 4.12 -2.47 -5.81
CA GLY A 75 3.34 -2.32 -7.04
C GLY A 75 4.10 -1.77 -8.24
N LEU A 76 5.43 -1.57 -8.16
CA LEU A 76 6.24 -1.20 -9.33
C LEU A 76 6.45 -2.40 -10.25
N ASN A 77 6.14 -2.20 -11.53
CA ASN A 77 6.35 -3.20 -12.56
C ASN A 77 6.81 -2.56 -13.88
N ARG A 78 7.59 -3.32 -14.65
CA ARG A 78 7.89 -3.03 -16.06
C ARG A 78 7.83 -4.32 -16.87
N LYS A 79 7.21 -4.27 -18.05
CA LYS A 79 7.07 -5.44 -18.95
C LYS A 79 8.39 -5.88 -19.57
N ALA A 80 9.26 -4.92 -19.86
CA ALA A 80 10.58 -5.14 -20.44
C ALA A 80 11.57 -4.11 -19.87
N SER A 81 12.86 -4.40 -19.96
CA SER A 81 13.91 -3.54 -19.40
C SER A 81 13.92 -2.13 -19.99
N TYR A 82 13.54 -1.98 -21.26
CA TYR A 82 13.45 -0.71 -21.98
C TYR A 82 12.15 0.08 -21.71
N HIS A 83 11.20 -0.52 -20.99
CA HIS A 83 9.99 0.19 -20.58
C HIS A 83 10.21 0.94 -19.27
N ILE A 84 9.55 2.09 -19.15
CA ILE A 84 9.49 2.86 -17.91
C ILE A 84 8.79 2.06 -16.81
N TRP A 85 9.26 2.24 -15.57
CA TRP A 85 8.59 1.72 -14.38
C TRP A 85 7.23 2.39 -14.20
N LYS A 86 6.20 1.56 -13.96
CA LYS A 86 4.84 2.01 -13.70
C LYS A 86 4.32 1.37 -12.43
N TRP A 87 3.47 2.12 -11.73
CA TRP A 87 2.63 1.58 -10.69
C TRP A 87 1.43 0.84 -11.29
N THR A 88 0.73 0.07 -10.46
CA THR A 88 -0.45 -0.72 -10.85
C THR A 88 -1.61 0.14 -11.41
N ASN A 89 -1.71 1.40 -11.01
CA ASN A 89 -2.67 2.37 -11.55
C ASN A 89 -2.22 3.02 -12.89
N ASN A 90 -1.21 2.46 -13.56
CA ASN A 90 -0.60 2.98 -14.80
C ASN A 90 0.12 4.33 -14.70
N THR A 91 0.26 4.90 -13.50
CA THR A 91 1.07 6.12 -13.31
C THR A 91 2.55 5.78 -13.42
N LYS A 92 3.33 6.74 -13.93
CA LYS A 92 4.79 6.59 -14.04
C LYS A 92 5.40 6.71 -12.65
N CYS A 93 6.38 5.86 -12.34
CA CYS A 93 7.22 6.09 -11.16
C CYS A 93 8.00 7.39 -11.37
N LYS A 94 7.81 8.36 -10.48
CA LYS A 94 8.60 9.58 -10.45
C LYS A 94 9.86 9.29 -9.64
N THR A 95 11.02 9.50 -10.25
CA THR A 95 12.34 9.40 -9.61
C THR A 95 12.69 10.68 -8.88
#